data_AF-A0A1W9W384-F1
#
_entry.id   AF-A0A1W9W384-F1
#
_cell.length_a   1.000
_cell.length_b   1.000
_cell.length_c   1.000
_cell.angle_alpha   90.00
_cell.angle_beta   90.00
_cell.angle_gamma   90.00
#
_symmetry.space_group_name_H-M   'P 1'
#
loop_
_entity.id
_entity.type
_entity.pdbx_description
1 polymer ?
#
loop_
_entity_poly.entity_id
_entity_poly.type
_entity_poly.pdbx_seq_one_letter_code
_entity_poly.pdbx_strand_id
1 'polypeptide(L)'
;MQKYIFTLSIIFLLIIQSDIFTKLHAQTPTGLTMTVQPAFEGNFKNGEWLPIFVTLTNNSTDFQGEIVVSVQAQEGELTFVRPVDLPSGSRKQYTIYILPNNFSRSIDVHLKQDDTSLIVQSVPIIRQQNDRYLIGVIAINPDNLNILSLIELPGRRESPEIISFTLEQIPDKIEGLRMLDALIINDIDTSALTSQQRTTLKDWVIGGGRLIIGGGVGVNRTLSGIPHELIFVEVHGQQDNQSLTLTLEDYTGETINTSGPFLMTHVQPQDSATAARP
;
A
#
# COMPACT_ATOMS: atom_id res chain seq x y z
N MET A 1 23.31 -7.12 93.02
CA MET A 1 22.94 -5.76 92.57
C MET A 1 23.62 -5.50 91.25
N GLN A 2 22.86 -5.16 90.18
CA GLN A 2 23.31 -4.63 88.88
C GLN A 2 24.25 -5.53 88.05
N LYS A 3 24.14 -5.71 86.74
CA LYS A 3 23.28 -5.15 85.69
C LYS A 3 23.39 -6.11 84.49
N TYR A 4 22.25 -6.54 83.95
CA TYR A 4 22.13 -7.07 82.60
C TYR A 4 22.33 -5.93 81.60
N ILE A 5 22.95 -6.17 80.45
CA ILE A 5 22.50 -5.67 79.14
C ILE A 5 23.01 -6.65 78.08
N PHE A 6 22.03 -7.27 77.46
CA PHE A 6 22.10 -8.22 76.36
C PHE A 6 22.41 -7.49 75.05
N THR A 7 23.23 -8.13 74.23
CA THR A 7 23.42 -7.90 72.80
C THR A 7 22.09 -8.01 72.05
N LEU A 8 21.77 -7.05 71.16
CA LEU A 8 20.81 -7.30 70.09
C LEU A 8 21.18 -6.49 68.84
N SER A 9 21.67 -7.23 67.84
CA SER A 9 21.92 -6.78 66.47
C SER A 9 20.62 -6.30 65.81
N ILE A 10 20.64 -5.09 65.24
CA ILE A 10 19.59 -4.60 64.34
C ILE A 10 19.99 -4.98 62.92
N ILE A 11 19.34 -6.03 62.39
CA ILE A 11 19.32 -6.36 60.97
C ILE A 11 18.14 -5.60 60.36
N PHE A 12 18.44 -4.64 59.50
CA PHE A 12 17.44 -3.88 58.75
C PHE A 12 16.99 -4.73 57.54
N LEU A 13 15.77 -5.29 57.63
CA LEU A 13 15.15 -6.10 56.59
C LEU A 13 14.60 -5.18 55.50
N LEU A 14 15.30 -5.08 54.36
CA LEU A 14 14.84 -4.39 53.16
C LEU A 14 13.95 -5.35 52.35
N ILE A 15 12.63 -5.19 52.44
CA ILE A 15 11.67 -5.92 51.61
C ILE A 15 11.62 -5.23 50.24
N ILE A 16 12.37 -5.78 49.28
CA ILE A 16 12.24 -5.43 47.86
C ILE A 16 11.01 -6.19 47.35
N GLN A 17 9.86 -5.52 47.25
CA GLN A 17 8.74 -6.03 46.48
C GLN A 17 9.09 -5.86 45.00
N SER A 18 9.59 -6.94 44.40
CA SER A 18 9.67 -7.05 42.95
C SER A 18 8.28 -7.34 42.42
N ASP A 19 7.61 -6.31 41.89
CA ASP A 19 6.46 -6.48 41.01
C ASP A 19 6.93 -7.19 39.74
N ILE A 20 6.76 -8.51 39.74
CA ILE A 20 6.91 -9.33 38.55
C ILE A 20 5.70 -9.01 37.68
N PHE A 21 5.86 -8.06 36.75
CA PHE A 21 4.94 -7.90 35.63
C PHE A 21 5.02 -9.16 34.78
N THR A 22 4.13 -10.10 35.04
CA THR A 22 3.88 -11.22 34.13
C THR A 22 3.32 -10.64 32.84
N LYS A 23 4.14 -10.58 31.79
CA LYS A 23 3.63 -10.43 30.42
C LYS A 23 2.72 -11.62 30.16
N LEU A 24 1.41 -11.39 30.22
CA LEU A 24 0.40 -12.31 29.71
C LEU A 24 0.74 -12.58 28.25
N HIS A 25 1.32 -13.74 27.97
CA HIS A 25 1.39 -14.25 26.62
C HIS A 25 -0.02 -14.71 26.30
N ALA A 26 -0.73 -13.93 25.48
CA ALA A 26 -1.96 -14.40 24.86
C ALA A 26 -1.64 -15.76 24.21
N GLN A 27 -2.31 -16.82 24.66
CA GLN A 27 -2.22 -18.11 24.00
C GLN A 27 -2.90 -17.95 22.65
N THR A 28 -2.10 -17.78 21.59
CA THR A 28 -2.60 -17.91 20.22
C THR A 28 -3.35 -19.24 20.13
N PRO A 29 -4.64 -19.25 19.77
CA PRO A 29 -5.34 -20.50 19.54
C PRO A 29 -4.54 -21.29 18.50
N THR A 30 -4.14 -22.51 18.85
CA THR A 30 -3.35 -23.39 17.99
C THR A 30 -4.03 -23.50 16.63
N GLY A 31 -3.40 -22.96 15.58
CA GLY A 31 -3.89 -23.04 14.19
C GLY A 31 -4.38 -21.72 13.58
N LEU A 32 -4.55 -20.64 14.34
CA LEU A 32 -4.81 -19.31 13.80
C LEU A 32 -3.50 -18.57 13.50
N THR A 33 -3.38 -18.02 12.29
CA THR A 33 -2.26 -17.15 11.91
C THR A 33 -2.74 -15.88 11.25
N MET A 34 -1.95 -14.82 11.43
CA MET A 34 -2.19 -13.50 10.85
C MET A 34 -0.94 -13.03 10.13
N THR A 35 -1.13 -12.43 8.96
CA THR A 35 -0.09 -11.71 8.23
C THR A 35 -0.65 -10.37 7.82
N VAL A 36 0.04 -9.31 8.24
CA VAL A 36 -0.34 -7.92 8.00
C VAL A 36 0.62 -7.30 6.99
N GLN A 37 0.06 -6.63 6.00
CA GLN A 37 0.79 -5.89 4.99
C GLN A 37 0.09 -4.55 4.72
N PRO A 38 0.68 -3.42 5.12
CA PRO A 38 0.23 -2.12 4.65
C PRO A 38 0.31 -2.03 3.12
N ALA A 39 -0.68 -1.40 2.49
CA ALA A 39 -0.57 -1.00 1.10
C ALA A 39 0.61 -0.02 0.94
N PHE A 40 1.13 0.11 -0.28
CA PHE A 40 2.12 1.11 -0.63
C PHE A 40 3.40 1.08 0.23
N GLU A 41 3.77 -0.12 0.69
CA GLU A 41 4.92 -0.34 1.59
C GLU A 41 4.81 0.46 2.91
N GLY A 42 3.59 0.81 3.31
CA GLY A 42 3.30 1.60 4.50
C GLY A 42 3.42 3.11 4.30
N ASN A 43 3.74 3.57 3.09
CA ASN A 43 3.76 5.00 2.78
C ASN A 43 2.36 5.60 2.86
N PHE A 44 2.24 6.78 3.46
CA PHE A 44 0.98 7.52 3.54
C PHE A 44 1.21 9.03 3.60
N LYS A 45 0.20 9.82 3.21
CA LYS A 45 0.14 11.27 3.43
C LYS A 45 -0.77 11.59 4.61
N ASN A 46 -0.50 12.70 5.29
CA ASN A 46 -1.34 13.11 6.41
C ASN A 46 -2.76 13.44 5.95
N GLY A 47 -3.75 12.86 6.63
CA GLY A 47 -5.17 13.02 6.31
C GLY A 47 -5.68 12.09 5.21
N GLU A 48 -4.82 11.23 4.65
CA GLU A 48 -5.21 10.22 3.67
C GLU A 48 -5.30 8.83 4.33
N TRP A 49 -6.22 8.01 3.81
CA TRP A 49 -6.45 6.68 4.33
C TRP A 49 -5.37 5.71 3.86
N LEU A 50 -4.86 4.88 4.77
CA LEU A 50 -3.93 3.79 4.48
C LEU A 50 -4.66 2.44 4.55
N PRO A 51 -4.80 1.72 3.44
CA PRO A 51 -5.30 0.35 3.44
C PRO A 51 -4.28 -0.61 4.07
N ILE A 52 -4.75 -1.49 4.94
CA ILE A 52 -3.96 -2.56 5.55
C ILE A 52 -4.58 -3.91 5.16
N PHE A 53 -3.81 -4.71 4.43
CA PHE A 53 -4.19 -6.06 4.05
C PHE A 53 -3.86 -7.02 5.19
N VAL A 54 -4.85 -7.75 5.68
CA VAL A 54 -4.74 -8.71 6.77
C VAL A 54 -5.16 -10.07 6.25
N THR A 55 -4.19 -10.94 6.03
CA THR A 55 -4.44 -12.34 5.69
C THR A 55 -4.54 -13.15 6.96
N LEU A 56 -5.66 -13.83 7.13
CA LEU A 56 -5.94 -14.72 8.24
C LEU A 56 -6.07 -16.15 7.72
N THR A 57 -5.39 -17.09 8.38
CA THR A 57 -5.53 -18.53 8.12
C THR A 57 -6.03 -19.21 9.38
N ASN A 58 -7.05 -20.06 9.26
CA ASN A 58 -7.62 -20.82 10.35
C ASN A 58 -7.50 -22.32 10.10
N ASN A 59 -6.57 -22.98 10.80
CA ASN A 59 -6.41 -24.43 10.81
C ASN A 59 -6.98 -25.08 12.08
N SER A 60 -7.88 -24.38 12.77
CA SER A 60 -8.53 -24.81 14.02
C SER A 60 -10.04 -24.95 13.81
N THR A 61 -10.85 -24.78 14.86
CA THR A 61 -12.31 -24.69 14.77
C THR A 61 -12.76 -23.34 14.18
N ASP A 62 -14.03 -23.22 13.82
CA ASP A 62 -14.60 -21.95 13.37
C ASP A 62 -14.28 -20.81 14.33
N PHE A 63 -13.91 -19.66 13.76
CA PHE A 63 -13.48 -18.48 14.51
C PHE A 63 -14.27 -17.26 14.05
N GLN A 64 -14.79 -16.50 15.01
CA GLN A 64 -15.39 -15.19 14.81
C GLN A 64 -14.72 -14.20 15.75
N GLY A 65 -14.45 -13.00 15.24
CA GLY A 65 -13.73 -11.99 15.99
C GLY A 65 -13.59 -10.71 15.17
N GLU A 66 -12.59 -9.92 15.52
CA GLU A 66 -12.38 -8.59 14.94
C GLU A 66 -10.90 -8.33 14.68
N ILE A 67 -10.61 -7.72 13.54
CA ILE A 67 -9.35 -7.01 13.33
C ILE A 67 -9.52 -5.62 13.93
N VAL A 68 -8.63 -5.24 14.84
CA VAL A 68 -8.65 -3.94 15.52
C VAL A 68 -7.31 -3.25 15.33
N VAL A 69 -7.34 -2.00 14.87
CA VAL A 69 -6.16 -1.14 14.76
C VAL A 69 -6.44 0.16 15.49
N SER A 70 -5.59 0.50 16.46
CA SER A 70 -5.70 1.74 17.20
C SER A 70 -4.60 2.72 16.81
N VAL A 71 -4.99 3.97 16.57
CA VAL A 71 -4.09 5.05 16.19
C VAL A 71 -4.28 6.22 17.14
N GLN A 72 -3.20 6.70 17.74
CA GLN A 72 -3.21 7.88 18.59
C GLN A 72 -3.63 9.13 17.78
N ALA A 73 -4.53 9.94 18.31
CA ALA A 73 -4.99 11.19 17.67
C ALA A 73 -4.63 12.41 18.53
N GLN A 74 -4.94 13.62 18.06
CA GLN A 74 -4.74 14.84 18.87
C GLN A 74 -5.56 14.79 20.16
N GLU A 75 -6.77 14.23 20.09
CA GLU A 75 -7.64 13.98 21.23
C GLU A 75 -7.98 12.49 21.28
N GLY A 76 -7.36 11.77 22.23
CA GLY A 76 -7.63 10.36 22.47
C GLY A 76 -7.07 9.41 21.40
N GLU A 77 -7.82 8.36 21.13
CA GLU A 77 -7.42 7.24 20.27
C GLU A 77 -8.53 6.96 19.25
N LEU A 78 -8.16 6.80 17.98
CA LEU A 78 -9.04 6.34 16.93
C LEU A 78 -8.88 4.84 16.77
N THR A 79 -9.98 4.11 16.92
CA THR A 79 -10.02 2.67 16.78
C THR A 79 -10.78 2.28 15.51
N PHE A 80 -10.11 1.55 14.63
CA PHE A 80 -10.68 0.99 13.42
C PHE A 80 -10.96 -0.49 13.65
N VAL A 81 -12.17 -0.93 13.34
CA VAL A 81 -12.63 -2.30 13.60
C VAL A 81 -13.16 -2.92 12.31
N ARG A 82 -12.75 -4.16 12.04
CA ARG A 82 -13.26 -4.98 10.94
C ARG A 82 -13.67 -6.36 11.47
N PRO A 83 -14.97 -6.69 11.50
CA PRO A 83 -15.43 -8.04 11.84
C PRO A 83 -14.87 -9.08 10.87
N VAL A 84 -14.54 -10.25 11.40
CA VAL A 84 -14.04 -11.39 10.65
C VAL A 84 -14.79 -12.67 10.99
N ASP A 85 -15.06 -13.47 9.98
CA ASP A 85 -15.63 -14.81 10.09
C ASP A 85 -14.71 -15.78 9.33
N LEU A 86 -14.11 -16.72 10.05
CA LEU A 86 -13.12 -17.66 9.56
C LEU A 86 -13.55 -19.08 9.87
N PRO A 87 -14.22 -19.76 8.92
CA PRO A 87 -14.49 -21.18 9.04
C PRO A 87 -13.20 -22.01 9.19
N SER A 88 -13.32 -23.18 9.78
CA SER A 88 -12.24 -24.17 9.85
C SER A 88 -11.65 -24.46 8.47
N GLY A 89 -10.32 -24.49 8.37
CA GLY A 89 -9.58 -24.73 7.12
C GLY A 89 -9.56 -23.57 6.14
N SER A 90 -10.06 -22.38 6.51
CA SER A 90 -10.12 -21.23 5.60
C SER A 90 -8.87 -20.35 5.62
N ARG A 91 -8.61 -19.70 4.48
CA ARG A 91 -7.66 -18.59 4.35
C ARG A 91 -8.38 -17.42 3.70
N LYS A 92 -8.50 -16.29 4.39
CA LYS A 92 -9.21 -15.10 3.91
C LYS A 92 -8.33 -13.86 4.06
N GLN A 93 -8.39 -12.96 3.08
CA GLN A 93 -7.80 -11.63 3.17
C GLN A 93 -8.89 -10.61 3.48
N TYR A 94 -8.64 -9.78 4.47
CA TYR A 94 -9.46 -8.63 4.84
C TYR A 94 -8.68 -7.36 4.59
N THR A 95 -9.39 -6.28 4.25
CA THR A 95 -8.80 -4.94 4.19
C THR A 95 -9.41 -4.08 5.28
N ILE A 96 -8.58 -3.49 6.11
CA ILE A 96 -8.98 -2.45 7.05
C ILE A 96 -8.34 -1.13 6.62
N TYR A 97 -9.15 -0.07 6.57
CA TYR A 97 -8.69 1.26 6.21
C TYR A 97 -8.50 2.05 7.49
N ILE A 98 -7.32 2.64 7.66
CA ILE A 98 -6.98 3.43 8.84
C ILE A 98 -6.58 4.85 8.42
N LEU A 99 -6.64 5.79 9.36
CA LEU A 99 -6.06 7.13 9.22
C LEU A 99 -4.87 7.23 10.17
N PRO A 100 -3.63 6.97 9.71
CA PRO A 100 -2.46 7.10 10.55
C PRO A 100 -2.22 8.57 10.94
N ASN A 101 -1.64 8.78 12.12
CA ASN A 101 -1.25 10.11 12.57
C ASN A 101 0.14 10.51 12.03
N ASN A 102 0.57 11.73 12.33
CA ASN A 102 1.83 12.28 11.80
C ASN A 102 3.11 11.79 12.48
N PHE A 103 3.03 11.07 13.60
CA PHE A 103 4.18 10.76 14.46
C PHE A 103 4.43 9.26 14.63
N SER A 104 3.43 8.41 14.38
CA SER A 104 3.54 6.96 14.39
C SER A 104 4.47 6.48 13.28
N ARG A 105 5.37 5.56 13.63
CA ARG A 105 6.29 4.86 12.70
C ARG A 105 5.92 3.39 12.49
N SER A 106 4.99 2.90 13.30
CA SER A 106 4.38 1.58 13.18
C SER A 106 2.94 1.65 13.67
N ILE A 107 2.18 0.63 13.29
CA ILE A 107 0.83 0.36 13.79
C ILE A 107 0.79 -1.06 14.33
N ASP A 108 0.02 -1.26 15.39
CA ASP A 108 -0.26 -2.59 15.92
C ASP A 108 -1.64 -3.03 15.41
N VAL A 109 -1.66 -4.17 14.74
CA VAL A 109 -2.88 -4.81 14.25
C VAL A 109 -3.18 -5.99 15.15
N HIS A 110 -4.34 -5.94 15.78
CA HIS A 110 -4.81 -6.95 16.71
C HIS A 110 -5.87 -7.82 16.04
N LEU A 111 -5.73 -9.15 16.15
CA LEU A 111 -6.85 -10.06 15.99
C LEU A 111 -7.43 -10.32 17.38
N LYS A 112 -8.67 -9.87 17.59
CA LYS A 112 -9.37 -9.99 18.86
C LYS A 112 -10.55 -10.97 18.77
N GLN A 113 -10.86 -11.57 19.89
CA GLN A 113 -12.15 -12.21 20.15
C GLN A 113 -12.67 -11.60 21.44
N ASP A 114 -13.85 -10.99 21.37
CA ASP A 114 -14.35 -10.08 22.41
C ASP A 114 -13.28 -9.00 22.75
N ASP A 115 -13.04 -8.71 24.02
CA ASP A 115 -12.02 -7.75 24.45
C ASP A 115 -10.59 -8.34 24.49
N THR A 116 -10.42 -9.62 24.18
CA THR A 116 -9.13 -10.31 24.30
C THR A 116 -8.36 -10.27 22.99
N SER A 117 -7.14 -9.72 23.03
CA SER A 117 -6.21 -9.77 21.90
C SER A 117 -5.53 -11.13 21.82
N LEU A 118 -5.78 -11.87 20.74
CA LEU A 118 -5.25 -13.21 20.51
C LEU A 118 -3.92 -13.18 19.75
N ILE A 119 -3.83 -12.34 18.72
CA ILE A 119 -2.62 -12.14 17.92
C ILE A 119 -2.40 -10.63 17.77
N VAL A 120 -1.15 -10.20 17.89
CA VAL A 120 -0.73 -8.82 17.60
C VAL A 120 0.40 -8.86 16.61
N GLN A 121 0.30 -8.07 15.55
CA GLN A 121 1.40 -7.88 14.61
C GLN A 121 1.64 -6.38 14.42
N SER A 122 2.87 -5.95 14.70
CA SER A 122 3.33 -4.58 14.46
C SER A 122 3.91 -4.49 13.05
N VAL A 123 3.49 -3.48 12.28
CA VAL A 123 4.02 -3.23 10.93
C VAL A 123 4.45 -1.77 10.77
N PRO A 124 5.53 -1.49 10.02
CA PRO A 124 6.01 -0.13 9.83
C PRO A 124 5.07 0.68 8.95
N ILE A 125 5.02 1.98 9.20
CA ILE A 125 4.37 2.98 8.34
C ILE A 125 5.29 4.18 8.16
N ILE A 126 5.21 4.82 7.00
CA ILE A 126 6.15 5.86 6.57
C ILE A 126 5.34 7.08 6.14
N ARG A 127 5.45 8.15 6.92
CA ARG A 127 4.83 9.42 6.59
C ARG A 127 5.61 10.11 5.45
N GLN A 128 4.91 10.43 4.38
CA GLN A 128 5.38 11.28 3.30
C GLN A 128 4.94 12.74 3.52
N GLN A 129 5.68 13.70 2.96
CA GLN A 129 5.23 15.09 2.94
C GLN A 129 4.01 15.22 2.02
N ASN A 130 3.05 16.07 2.39
CA ASN A 130 1.79 16.17 1.66
C ASN A 130 1.98 16.74 0.24
N ASP A 131 2.98 17.59 0.04
CA ASP A 131 3.36 18.20 -1.24
C ASP A 131 4.29 17.31 -2.09
N ARG A 132 4.87 16.25 -1.51
CA ARG A 132 5.66 15.27 -2.26
C ARG A 132 4.77 14.53 -3.27
N TYR A 133 5.24 14.41 -4.50
CA TYR A 133 4.52 13.67 -5.54
C TYR A 133 4.71 12.17 -5.33
N LEU A 134 3.64 11.41 -5.18
CA LEU A 134 3.71 9.95 -5.05
C LEU A 134 3.20 9.29 -6.32
N ILE A 135 4.05 8.46 -6.92
CA ILE A 135 3.76 7.69 -8.13
C ILE A 135 3.68 6.22 -7.76
N GLY A 136 2.49 5.64 -7.87
CA GLY A 136 2.30 4.20 -7.80
C GLY A 136 2.76 3.52 -9.09
N VAL A 137 3.45 2.39 -8.98
CA VAL A 137 3.93 1.62 -10.13
C VAL A 137 3.51 0.16 -10.00
N ILE A 138 2.82 -0.33 -11.02
CA ILE A 138 2.49 -1.75 -11.21
C ILE A 138 3.05 -2.18 -12.56
N ALA A 139 4.13 -2.96 -12.55
CA ALA A 139 4.82 -3.36 -13.77
C ALA A 139 5.48 -4.74 -13.61
N ILE A 140 5.80 -5.40 -14.73
CA ILE A 140 6.58 -6.66 -14.71
C ILE A 140 7.95 -6.43 -14.06
N ASN A 141 8.61 -5.32 -14.41
CA ASN A 141 9.91 -4.90 -13.88
C ASN A 141 9.78 -3.47 -13.34
N PRO A 142 9.24 -3.28 -12.11
CA PRO A 142 9.00 -1.95 -11.57
C PRO A 142 10.29 -1.15 -11.35
N ASP A 143 11.42 -1.82 -11.08
CA ASP A 143 12.72 -1.17 -10.84
C ASP A 143 13.19 -0.32 -12.03
N ASN A 144 12.82 -0.68 -13.25
CA ASN A 144 13.16 0.10 -14.45
C ASN A 144 12.50 1.49 -14.44
N LEU A 145 11.42 1.67 -13.67
CA LEU A 145 10.70 2.93 -13.53
C LEU A 145 11.17 3.75 -12.32
N ASN A 146 12.14 3.27 -11.53
CA ASN A 146 12.74 4.05 -10.44
C ASN A 146 13.47 5.29 -10.96
N ILE A 147 13.87 5.31 -12.24
CA ILE A 147 14.43 6.49 -12.91
C ILE A 147 13.48 7.70 -12.87
N LEU A 148 12.17 7.49 -12.73
CA LEU A 148 11.18 8.56 -12.61
C LEU A 148 11.36 9.39 -11.33
N SER A 149 12.03 8.86 -10.31
CA SER A 149 12.42 9.63 -9.11
C SER A 149 13.41 10.75 -9.41
N LEU A 150 14.11 10.70 -10.55
CA LEU A 150 15.08 11.71 -10.97
C LEU A 150 14.44 12.87 -11.73
N ILE A 151 13.13 12.80 -12.03
CA ILE A 151 12.45 13.85 -12.78
C ILE A 151 12.19 15.06 -11.88
N GLU A 152 12.57 16.23 -12.37
CA GLU A 152 12.17 17.51 -11.78
C GLU A 152 10.76 17.89 -12.27
N LEU A 153 9.81 17.93 -11.35
CA LEU A 153 8.45 18.35 -11.66
C LEU A 153 8.31 19.87 -11.46
N PRO A 154 7.83 20.62 -12.47
CA PRO A 154 7.64 22.06 -12.35
C PRO A 154 6.81 22.44 -11.12
N GLY A 155 7.31 23.41 -10.34
CA GLY A 155 6.63 23.87 -9.12
C GLY A 155 6.72 22.93 -7.92
N ARG A 156 7.51 21.85 -7.99
CA ARG A 156 7.77 20.95 -6.86
C ARG A 156 9.21 21.05 -6.39
N ARG A 157 9.38 20.97 -5.07
CA ARG A 157 10.69 21.07 -4.40
C ARG A 157 11.36 19.72 -4.23
N GLU A 158 10.58 18.67 -4.06
CA GLU A 158 11.07 17.31 -3.84
C GLU A 158 10.85 16.46 -5.08
N SER A 159 11.82 15.59 -5.34
CA SER A 159 11.70 14.50 -6.28
C SER A 159 10.48 13.61 -5.97
N PRO A 160 9.81 13.07 -7.00
CA PRO A 160 8.75 12.09 -6.80
C PRO A 160 9.22 10.90 -5.97
N GLU A 161 8.34 10.38 -5.12
CA GLU A 161 8.50 9.04 -4.56
C GLU A 161 7.85 8.03 -5.50
N ILE A 162 8.58 6.96 -5.80
CA ILE A 162 8.07 5.83 -6.57
C ILE A 162 7.73 4.73 -5.59
N ILE A 163 6.50 4.23 -5.66
CA ILE A 163 6.00 3.17 -4.79
C ILE A 163 5.54 2.02 -5.67
N SER A 164 6.22 0.90 -5.57
CA SER A 164 5.91 -0.30 -6.35
C SER A 164 4.94 -1.20 -5.58
N PHE A 165 3.92 -1.72 -6.26
CA PHE A 165 2.97 -2.67 -5.68
C PHE A 165 2.31 -3.53 -6.76
N THR A 166 1.61 -4.59 -6.35
CA THR A 166 0.96 -5.53 -7.27
C THR A 166 -0.47 -5.12 -7.61
N LEU A 167 -1.02 -5.68 -8.68
CA LEU A 167 -2.38 -5.38 -9.13
C LEU A 167 -3.44 -5.73 -8.06
N GLU A 168 -3.21 -6.80 -7.31
CA GLU A 168 -4.09 -7.25 -6.22
C GLU A 168 -4.13 -6.26 -5.06
N GLN A 169 -3.11 -5.41 -4.92
CA GLN A 169 -3.00 -4.40 -3.88
C GLN A 169 -3.70 -3.08 -4.25
N ILE A 170 -4.33 -2.98 -5.42
CA ILE A 170 -5.21 -1.84 -5.70
C ILE A 170 -6.38 -1.86 -4.69
N PRO A 171 -6.61 -0.77 -3.94
CA PRO A 171 -7.71 -0.69 -3.00
C PRO A 171 -9.07 -0.80 -3.69
N ASP A 172 -10.05 -1.36 -2.97
CA ASP A 172 -11.44 -1.49 -3.40
C ASP A 172 -12.31 -0.26 -3.04
N LYS A 173 -11.67 0.76 -2.47
CA LYS A 173 -12.26 2.05 -2.12
C LYS A 173 -11.39 3.20 -2.58
N ILE A 174 -12.02 4.26 -3.06
CA ILE A 174 -11.33 5.44 -3.59
C ILE A 174 -10.43 6.09 -2.55
N GLU A 175 -10.82 6.09 -1.27
CA GLU A 175 -10.05 6.66 -0.18
C GLU A 175 -8.65 6.06 -0.08
N GLY A 176 -8.49 4.78 -0.42
CA GLY A 176 -7.19 4.11 -0.41
C GLY A 176 -6.24 4.54 -1.52
N LEU A 177 -6.74 5.10 -2.62
CA LEU A 177 -5.89 5.57 -3.74
C LEU A 177 -5.52 7.05 -3.64
N ARG A 178 -6.20 7.83 -2.79
CA ARG A 178 -6.07 9.29 -2.74
C ARG A 178 -4.68 9.80 -2.35
N MET A 179 -3.87 8.98 -1.68
CA MET A 179 -2.49 9.36 -1.38
C MET A 179 -1.60 9.43 -2.64
N LEU A 180 -1.94 8.69 -3.70
CA LEU A 180 -1.20 8.67 -4.95
C LEU A 180 -1.61 9.87 -5.81
N ASP A 181 -0.61 10.57 -6.36
CA ASP A 181 -0.85 11.61 -7.35
C ASP A 181 -0.94 11.03 -8.78
N ALA A 182 -0.25 9.92 -9.02
CA ALA A 182 -0.26 9.19 -10.28
C ALA A 182 -0.13 7.68 -10.06
N LEU A 183 -0.66 6.91 -11.01
CA LEU A 183 -0.55 5.45 -11.06
C LEU A 183 -0.10 5.05 -12.46
N ILE A 184 1.01 4.33 -12.53
CA ILE A 184 1.54 3.75 -13.76
C ILE A 184 1.22 2.26 -13.74
N ILE A 185 0.51 1.78 -14.75
CA ILE A 185 0.34 0.34 -15.00
C ILE A 185 1.06 0.04 -16.31
N ASN A 186 2.14 -0.73 -16.24
CA ASN A 186 2.98 -1.02 -17.39
C ASN A 186 3.08 -2.52 -17.65
N ASP A 187 2.49 -2.96 -18.75
CA ASP A 187 2.64 -4.32 -19.28
C ASP A 187 2.04 -5.44 -18.42
N ILE A 188 1.00 -5.13 -17.64
CA ILE A 188 0.30 -6.04 -16.71
C ILE A 188 -1.02 -6.50 -17.31
N ASP A 189 -1.46 -7.73 -17.07
CA ASP A 189 -2.83 -8.14 -17.43
C ASP A 189 -3.85 -7.58 -16.42
N THR A 190 -4.52 -6.49 -16.80
CA THR A 190 -5.49 -5.84 -15.92
C THR A 190 -6.84 -6.54 -15.86
N SER A 191 -7.06 -7.60 -16.67
CA SER A 191 -8.30 -8.39 -16.62
C SER A 191 -8.54 -9.02 -15.24
N ALA A 192 -7.47 -9.25 -14.47
CA ALA A 192 -7.49 -9.75 -13.10
C ALA A 192 -8.07 -8.74 -12.07
N LEU A 193 -8.27 -7.47 -12.44
CA LEU A 193 -8.95 -6.50 -11.57
C LEU A 193 -10.40 -6.91 -11.31
N THR A 194 -10.78 -6.86 -10.04
CA THR A 194 -12.18 -7.03 -9.63
C THR A 194 -13.04 -5.86 -10.11
N SER A 195 -14.35 -6.06 -10.24
CA SER A 195 -15.29 -4.99 -10.64
C SER A 195 -15.22 -3.77 -9.72
N GLN A 196 -14.98 -4.00 -8.42
CA GLN A 196 -14.87 -2.93 -7.42
C GLN A 196 -13.56 -2.14 -7.58
N GLN A 197 -12.42 -2.81 -7.85
CA GLN A 197 -11.16 -2.12 -8.13
C GLN A 197 -11.22 -1.32 -9.44
N ARG A 198 -11.88 -1.86 -10.49
CA ARG A 198 -12.09 -1.12 -11.76
C ARG A 198 -12.91 0.14 -11.54
N THR A 199 -13.99 0.04 -10.76
CA THR A 199 -14.83 1.19 -10.39
C THR A 199 -14.03 2.21 -9.59
N THR A 200 -13.25 1.74 -8.61
CA THR A 200 -12.38 2.57 -7.78
C THR A 200 -11.34 3.31 -8.63
N LEU A 201 -10.69 2.64 -9.58
CA LEU A 201 -9.75 3.27 -10.52
C LEU A 201 -10.44 4.36 -11.34
N LYS A 202 -11.62 4.07 -11.88
CA LYS A 202 -12.42 5.03 -12.65
C LYS A 202 -12.73 6.27 -11.83
N ASP A 203 -13.28 6.09 -10.64
CA ASP A 203 -13.72 7.19 -9.79
C ASP A 203 -12.52 8.01 -9.30
N TRP A 204 -11.37 7.37 -9.05
CA TRP A 204 -10.12 8.06 -8.71
C TRP A 204 -9.60 8.93 -9.87
N VAL A 205 -9.61 8.42 -11.11
CA VAL A 205 -9.21 9.21 -12.29
C VAL A 205 -10.17 10.38 -12.51
N ILE A 206 -11.48 10.16 -12.42
CA ILE A 206 -12.49 11.23 -12.49
C ILE A 206 -12.28 12.27 -11.38
N GLY A 207 -11.86 11.82 -10.20
CA GLY A 207 -11.51 12.66 -9.05
C GLY A 207 -10.21 13.46 -9.21
N GLY A 208 -9.51 13.34 -10.34
CA GLY A 208 -8.28 14.08 -10.65
C GLY A 208 -6.99 13.27 -10.51
N GLY A 209 -7.09 11.98 -10.21
CA GLY A 209 -5.96 11.05 -10.27
C GLY A 209 -5.43 10.88 -11.69
N ARG A 210 -4.11 10.70 -11.84
CA ARG A 210 -3.47 10.51 -13.15
C ARG A 210 -3.14 9.04 -13.38
N LEU A 211 -3.84 8.40 -14.31
CA LEU A 211 -3.52 7.05 -14.76
C LEU A 211 -2.63 7.11 -16.00
N ILE A 212 -1.48 6.45 -15.96
CA ILE A 212 -0.56 6.29 -17.08
C ILE A 212 -0.52 4.81 -17.43
N ILE A 213 -0.86 4.50 -18.68
CA ILE A 213 -0.81 3.12 -19.18
C ILE A 213 0.40 2.97 -20.09
N GLY A 214 1.32 2.10 -19.68
CA GLY A 214 2.41 1.60 -20.50
C GLY A 214 2.12 0.16 -20.92
N GLY A 215 2.73 -0.30 -22.01
CA GLY A 215 2.59 -1.71 -22.37
C GLY A 215 3.34 -2.12 -23.62
N GLY A 216 3.75 -1.18 -24.47
CA GLY A 216 4.41 -1.52 -25.74
C GLY A 216 3.62 -2.61 -26.46
N VAL A 217 4.26 -3.75 -26.73
CA VAL A 217 3.65 -4.94 -27.34
C VAL A 217 2.49 -5.55 -26.53
N GLY A 218 2.52 -5.43 -25.20
CA GLY A 218 1.48 -5.90 -24.28
C GLY A 218 0.43 -4.85 -23.93
N VAL A 219 0.29 -3.76 -24.68
CA VAL A 219 -0.73 -2.75 -24.38
C VAL A 219 -2.15 -3.34 -24.36
N ASN A 220 -2.47 -4.31 -25.23
CA ASN A 220 -3.79 -4.95 -25.26
C ASN A 220 -4.11 -5.72 -23.96
N ARG A 221 -3.13 -6.41 -23.36
CA ARG A 221 -3.33 -7.04 -22.04
C ARG A 221 -3.47 -6.00 -20.93
N THR A 222 -2.78 -4.86 -21.07
CA THR A 222 -2.83 -3.77 -20.08
C THR A 222 -4.14 -3.02 -20.12
N LEU A 223 -4.77 -2.90 -21.28
CA LEU A 223 -6.08 -2.25 -21.44
C LEU A 223 -7.27 -3.18 -21.15
N SER A 224 -7.06 -4.51 -21.06
CA SER A 224 -8.14 -5.51 -21.02
C SER A 224 -9.12 -5.35 -19.84
N GLY A 225 -8.65 -4.86 -18.71
CA GLY A 225 -9.45 -4.59 -17.51
C GLY A 225 -9.64 -3.11 -17.18
N ILE A 226 -9.07 -2.20 -17.98
CA ILE A 226 -9.25 -0.76 -17.79
C ILE A 226 -10.67 -0.38 -18.20
N PRO A 227 -11.41 0.40 -17.40
CA PRO A 227 -12.72 0.91 -17.79
C PRO A 227 -12.65 1.62 -19.14
N HIS A 228 -13.53 1.24 -20.07
CA HIS A 228 -13.54 1.79 -21.43
C HIS A 228 -13.62 3.32 -21.47
N GLU A 229 -14.25 3.94 -20.48
CA GLU A 229 -14.36 5.40 -20.33
C GLU A 229 -13.00 6.09 -20.05
N LEU A 230 -11.99 5.32 -19.64
CA LEU A 230 -10.62 5.79 -19.42
C LEU A 230 -9.69 5.50 -20.61
N ILE A 231 -10.18 4.81 -21.65
CA ILE A 231 -9.38 4.45 -22.82
C ILE A 231 -9.63 5.47 -23.93
N PHE A 232 -8.66 6.34 -24.12
CA PHE A 232 -8.72 7.45 -25.10
C PHE A 232 -7.88 7.19 -26.36
N VAL A 233 -7.47 5.93 -26.59
CA VAL A 233 -6.65 5.53 -27.73
C VAL A 233 -7.20 4.25 -28.38
N GLU A 234 -7.05 4.14 -29.69
CA GLU A 234 -7.29 2.94 -30.47
C GLU A 234 -5.96 2.24 -30.77
N VAL A 235 -5.92 0.91 -30.61
CA VAL A 235 -4.72 0.10 -30.88
C VAL A 235 -4.84 -0.55 -32.25
N HIS A 236 -3.95 -0.18 -33.18
CA HIS A 236 -4.02 -0.64 -34.58
C HIS A 236 -3.07 -1.81 -34.92
N GLY A 237 -2.24 -2.23 -33.98
CA GLY A 237 -1.33 -3.37 -34.14
C GLY A 237 0.13 -3.05 -33.85
N GLN A 238 1.01 -4.02 -34.11
CA GLN A 238 2.44 -3.91 -33.87
C GLN A 238 3.20 -3.69 -35.19
N GLN A 239 4.26 -2.89 -35.13
CA GLN A 239 5.13 -2.58 -36.27
C GLN A 239 6.60 -2.63 -35.84
N ASP A 240 7.43 -3.27 -36.66
CA ASP A 240 8.89 -3.20 -36.54
C ASP A 240 9.40 -1.89 -37.12
N ASN A 241 10.04 -1.08 -36.27
CA ASN A 241 10.66 0.18 -36.67
C ASN A 241 12.17 0.13 -36.51
N GLN A 242 12.88 0.65 -37.51
CA GLN A 242 14.35 0.71 -37.51
C GLN A 242 14.89 1.93 -36.74
N SER A 243 14.02 2.90 -36.42
CA SER A 243 14.35 4.12 -35.70
C SER A 243 13.21 4.55 -34.78
N LEU A 244 13.56 5.27 -33.70
CA LEU A 244 12.65 5.94 -32.76
C LEU A 244 12.34 7.40 -33.16
N THR A 245 12.78 7.81 -34.36
CA THR A 245 12.73 9.19 -34.87
C THR A 245 11.35 9.84 -34.82
N LEU A 246 10.27 9.08 -34.99
CA LEU A 246 8.96 9.66 -35.29
C LEU A 246 8.10 10.09 -34.09
N THR A 247 8.62 10.07 -32.86
CA THR A 247 7.87 10.58 -31.69
C THR A 247 8.75 11.07 -30.56
N LEU A 248 9.86 10.39 -30.25
CA LEU A 248 10.72 10.80 -29.15
C LEU A 248 11.69 11.91 -29.54
N GLU A 249 12.36 11.84 -30.70
CA GLU A 249 13.29 12.90 -31.13
C GLU A 249 12.56 14.23 -31.33
N ASP A 250 11.36 14.19 -31.90
CA ASP A 250 10.49 15.37 -32.04
C ASP A 250 10.04 15.94 -30.68
N TYR A 251 9.88 15.08 -29.67
CA TYR A 251 9.47 15.48 -28.32
C TYR A 251 10.64 15.98 -27.46
N THR A 252 11.81 15.34 -27.54
CA THR A 252 13.00 15.71 -26.75
C THR A 252 13.82 16.81 -27.41
N GLY A 253 13.70 16.99 -28.73
CA GLY A 253 14.60 17.81 -29.53
C GLY A 253 16.02 17.25 -29.65
N GLU A 254 16.24 16.01 -29.18
CA GLU A 254 17.54 15.34 -29.18
C GLU A 254 17.52 14.15 -30.14
N THR A 255 18.61 14.00 -30.90
CA THR A 255 18.82 12.84 -31.77
C THR A 255 19.15 11.60 -30.96
N ILE A 256 18.39 10.53 -31.16
CA ILE A 256 18.55 9.22 -30.54
C ILE A 256 19.39 8.34 -31.49
N ASN A 257 20.68 8.20 -31.15
CA ASN A 257 21.65 7.41 -31.93
C ASN A 257 21.56 5.90 -31.64
N THR A 258 20.35 5.33 -31.66
CA THR A 258 20.09 3.91 -31.38
C THR A 258 19.30 3.31 -32.53
N SER A 259 19.89 2.32 -33.21
CA SER A 259 19.32 1.65 -34.37
C SER A 259 18.57 0.37 -33.95
N GLY A 260 17.44 0.11 -34.62
CA GLY A 260 16.54 -1.01 -34.33
C GLY A 260 17.07 -2.40 -34.74
N PRO A 261 16.18 -3.42 -34.71
CA PRO A 261 14.72 -3.30 -34.70
C PRO A 261 14.10 -2.95 -33.34
N PHE A 262 13.10 -2.07 -33.34
CA PHE A 262 12.20 -1.80 -32.22
C PHE A 262 10.79 -2.26 -32.57
N LEU A 263 10.24 -3.17 -31.79
CA LEU A 263 8.85 -3.59 -31.93
C LEU A 263 7.95 -2.60 -31.17
N MET A 264 7.12 -1.86 -31.89
CA MET A 264 6.29 -0.78 -31.33
C MET A 264 4.82 -1.05 -31.59
N THR A 265 3.95 -0.56 -30.70
CA THR A 265 2.50 -0.60 -30.92
C THR A 265 2.01 0.73 -31.47
N HIS A 266 1.31 0.68 -32.60
CA HIS A 266 0.69 1.85 -33.19
C HIS A 266 -0.62 2.16 -32.49
N VAL A 267 -0.70 3.34 -31.87
CA VAL A 267 -1.90 3.85 -31.20
C VAL A 267 -2.34 5.16 -31.83
N GLN A 268 -3.65 5.35 -32.00
CA GLN A 268 -4.24 6.61 -32.45
C GLN A 268 -5.14 7.18 -31.35
N PRO A 269 -5.04 8.48 -31.00
CA PRO A 269 -6.00 9.11 -30.10
C PRO A 269 -7.42 9.05 -30.67
N GLN A 270 -8.41 8.78 -29.82
CA GLN A 270 -9.81 8.94 -30.18
C GLN A 270 -10.14 10.42 -30.44
N ASP A 271 -11.19 10.71 -31.21
CA ASP A 271 -11.59 12.09 -31.54
C ASP A 271 -11.88 12.96 -30.31
N SER A 272 -12.30 12.35 -29.19
CA SER A 272 -12.54 13.03 -27.91
C SER A 272 -11.27 13.20 -27.06
N ALA A 273 -10.15 12.62 -27.47
CA ALA A 273 -8.89 12.68 -26.75
C ALA A 273 -8.11 13.94 -27.14
N THR A 274 -7.67 14.71 -26.15
CA THR A 274 -6.66 15.74 -26.40
C THR A 274 -5.30 15.06 -26.46
N ALA A 275 -4.71 14.98 -27.66
CA ALA A 275 -3.30 14.67 -27.76
C ALA A 275 -2.51 15.81 -27.12
N ALA A 276 -1.66 15.49 -26.14
CA ALA A 276 -0.64 16.43 -25.70
C ALA A 276 0.22 16.73 -26.93
N ARG A 277 0.11 17.96 -27.46
CA ARG A 277 1.04 18.42 -28.49
C ARG A 277 2.44 18.48 -27.88
N PRO A 278 3.48 18.05 -28.60
CA PRO A 278 4.86 18.26 -28.18
C PRO A 278 5.14 19.76 -27.96
#